data_AF-A0A0N1IF77-F1
#
_entry.id   AF-A0A0N1IF77-F1
#
_cell.length_a   1.000
_cell.length_b   1.000
_cell.length_c   1.000
_cell.angle_alpha   90.00
_cell.angle_beta   90.00
_cell.angle_gamma   90.00
#
_symmetry.space_group_name_H-M   'P 1'
#
loop_
_entity.id
_entity.type
_entity.pdbx_description
1 polymer ?
#
loop_
_entity_poly.entity_id
_entity_poly.type
_entity_poly.pdbx_seq_one_letter_code
_entity_poly.pdbx_strand_id
1 'polypeptide(L)'
;MCVSFNQLMAFYIAPQCYVARDRGVSGQFYECIAWTLISLNKVFIECKEKSNAILAAKWAMNYALRTDSNFRLLCMCYGNMISLCTQERDCGKWQESGEYRTGLGGNAHDEQHHGSQNASAARALDPEAVARRNQAETWYYYYAMVILLDTGHSVESYKSCERFYLKKGDAILRSKTSEAAWNFFVCMWLVTIRVGIWEKSIMWEDKIKQLVTKKYENHEFCAMILVRLIEGLLISMVQEIDNRNVRKIQMYAKLVKSLFRDLNSACKQARMYQPRYYLLLAYYNCISDKKSRAFRKLSMATQLCKQHHNTALLIWIDHTRNHWNGTLKPILVNYWTEHINVDHQMGYRELDTTKGEQIIPYTLPLPKDMPNYNNFAN
;
A
#
# COMPACT_ATOMS: atom_id res chain seq x y z
N MET A 1 -19.55 7.68 17.20
CA MET A 1 -18.45 8.64 16.92
C MET A 1 -18.17 8.62 15.43
N CYS A 2 -18.31 9.77 14.76
CA CYS A 2 -18.15 9.91 13.32
C CYS A 2 -16.69 10.25 13.01
N VAL A 3 -16.04 9.47 12.15
CA VAL A 3 -14.60 9.56 11.83
C VAL A 3 -14.47 9.96 10.37
N SER A 4 -13.73 11.02 10.04
CA SER A 4 -13.53 11.47 8.65
C SER A 4 -12.68 10.48 7.84
N PHE A 5 -12.82 10.43 6.52
CA PHE A 5 -11.98 9.58 5.63
C PHE A 5 -10.47 9.84 5.82
N ASN A 6 -10.12 11.08 6.07
CA ASN A 6 -8.80 11.54 6.48
C ASN A 6 -8.27 10.84 7.76
N GLN A 7 -9.13 10.68 8.77
CA GLN A 7 -8.84 9.87 9.96
C GLN A 7 -8.78 8.36 9.62
N LEU A 8 -9.53 7.89 8.62
CA LEU A 8 -9.51 6.52 8.10
C LEU A 8 -8.16 6.16 7.45
N MET A 9 -7.54 7.11 6.75
CA MET A 9 -6.19 6.96 6.19
C MET A 9 -5.11 6.95 7.26
N ALA A 10 -5.26 7.77 8.30
CA ALA A 10 -4.47 7.60 9.52
C ALA A 10 -4.66 6.17 10.08
N PHE A 11 -5.87 5.62 10.18
CA PHE A 11 -6.06 4.24 10.68
C PHE A 11 -5.39 3.13 9.85
N TYR A 12 -5.21 3.30 8.53
CA TYR A 12 -4.64 2.27 7.65
C TYR A 12 -3.12 2.41 7.42
N ILE A 13 -2.57 3.62 7.57
CA ILE A 13 -1.14 3.90 7.31
C ILE A 13 -0.39 4.23 8.61
N ALA A 14 -1.00 4.93 9.57
CA ALA A 14 -0.40 5.33 10.85
C ALA A 14 -1.48 5.76 11.89
N PRO A 15 -2.02 4.83 12.71
CA PRO A 15 -3.21 5.11 13.53
C PRO A 15 -2.94 6.23 14.55
N GLN A 16 -3.76 7.28 14.48
CA GLN A 16 -3.90 8.40 15.43
C GLN A 16 -2.84 9.52 15.51
N CYS A 17 -1.91 9.64 14.56
CA CYS A 17 -0.89 10.69 14.69
C CYS A 17 -1.22 12.04 14.02
N TYR A 18 -2.13 12.11 13.03
CA TYR A 18 -2.07 13.25 12.09
C TYR A 18 -3.40 13.69 11.46
N VAL A 19 -4.29 14.32 12.23
CA VAL A 19 -5.39 15.08 11.60
C VAL A 19 -5.52 16.44 12.29
N ALA A 20 -5.01 17.48 11.64
CA ALA A 20 -5.48 18.85 11.84
C ALA A 20 -6.34 19.29 10.63
N ARG A 21 -7.17 20.30 10.84
CA ARG A 21 -8.37 20.61 10.03
C ARG A 21 -8.25 21.93 9.25
N ASP A 22 -7.05 22.39 8.94
CA ASP A 22 -6.88 23.72 8.34
C ASP A 22 -7.32 23.70 6.87
N ARG A 23 -8.43 24.38 6.57
CA ARG A 23 -9.05 24.50 5.24
C ARG A 23 -8.99 25.94 4.71
N GLY A 24 -9.32 26.11 3.42
CA GLY A 24 -9.36 27.42 2.77
C GLY A 24 -7.97 28.00 2.51
N VAL A 25 -7.83 29.32 2.60
CA VAL A 25 -6.57 30.04 2.31
C VAL A 25 -5.41 29.56 3.21
N SER A 26 -5.70 29.30 4.49
CA SER A 26 -4.73 28.76 5.45
C SER A 26 -4.22 27.37 5.03
N GLY A 27 -5.12 26.51 4.55
CA GLY A 27 -4.76 25.20 4.01
C GLY A 27 -3.87 25.31 2.76
N GLN A 28 -4.25 26.15 1.79
CA GLN A 28 -3.45 26.37 0.58
C GLN A 28 -2.04 26.90 0.89
N PHE A 29 -1.93 27.80 1.87
CA PHE A 29 -0.64 28.31 2.33
C PHE A 29 0.27 27.19 2.86
N TYR A 30 -0.24 26.32 3.73
CA TYR A 30 0.52 25.18 4.24
C TYR A 30 0.88 24.16 3.14
N GLU A 31 -0.02 23.93 2.17
CA GLU A 31 0.31 23.09 1.00
C GLU A 31 1.45 23.69 0.18
N CYS A 32 1.43 24.99 -0.10
CA CYS A 32 2.52 25.69 -0.80
C CYS A 32 3.85 25.58 -0.05
N ILE A 33 3.83 25.73 1.27
CA ILE A 33 5.03 25.53 2.11
C ILE A 33 5.55 24.10 1.98
N ALA A 34 4.67 23.09 2.09
CA ALA A 34 5.07 21.70 1.98
C ALA A 34 5.66 21.37 0.60
N TRP A 35 5.08 21.87 -0.49
CA TRP A 35 5.64 21.73 -1.85
C TRP A 35 7.02 22.39 -1.99
N THR A 36 7.19 23.57 -1.38
CA THR A 36 8.47 24.27 -1.35
C THR A 36 9.50 23.44 -0.59
N LEU A 37 9.14 22.90 0.56
CA LEU A 37 10.01 22.06 1.37
C LEU A 37 10.34 20.71 0.71
N ILE A 38 9.43 20.11 -0.06
CA ILE A 38 9.74 18.96 -0.93
C ILE A 38 10.80 19.34 -1.97
N SER A 39 10.70 20.55 -2.53
CA SER A 39 11.65 21.03 -3.53
C SER A 39 13.02 21.31 -2.90
N LEU A 40 13.05 21.97 -1.74
CA LEU A 40 14.25 22.20 -0.94
C LEU A 40 14.89 20.89 -0.48
N ASN A 41 14.10 19.90 -0.08
CA ASN A 41 14.60 18.57 0.24
C ASN A 41 15.43 17.98 -0.91
N LYS A 42 14.97 18.14 -2.17
CA LYS A 42 15.74 17.68 -3.34
C LYS A 42 17.06 18.44 -3.48
N VAL A 43 17.02 19.76 -3.35
CA VAL A 43 18.22 20.62 -3.42
C VAL A 43 19.22 20.22 -2.34
N PHE A 44 18.79 20.06 -1.09
CA PHE A 44 19.67 19.65 0.00
C PHE A 44 20.29 18.26 -0.22
N ILE A 45 19.55 17.32 -0.81
CA ILE A 45 20.13 16.02 -1.16
C ILE A 45 21.18 16.16 -2.27
N GLU A 46 20.91 16.95 -3.31
CA GLU A 46 21.87 17.23 -4.39
C GLU A 46 23.13 17.93 -3.87
N CYS A 47 22.98 18.82 -2.90
CA CYS A 47 24.08 19.49 -2.18
C CYS A 47 24.77 18.60 -1.13
N LYS A 48 24.35 17.34 -0.97
CA LYS A 48 24.84 16.39 0.07
C LYS A 48 24.63 16.90 1.51
N GLU A 49 23.69 17.82 1.73
CA GLU A 49 23.33 18.36 3.03
C GLU A 49 22.24 17.50 3.71
N LYS A 50 22.65 16.32 4.19
CA LYS A 50 21.74 15.30 4.72
C LYS A 50 20.83 15.79 5.86
N SER A 51 21.37 16.55 6.81
CA SER A 51 20.62 17.07 7.95
C SER A 51 19.49 18.02 7.51
N ASN A 52 19.79 18.91 6.56
CA ASN A 52 18.83 19.86 6.01
C ASN A 52 17.77 19.15 5.15
N ALA A 53 18.16 18.12 4.40
CA ALA A 53 17.24 17.28 3.67
C ALA A 53 16.21 16.59 4.60
N ILE A 54 16.68 15.99 5.71
CA ILE A 54 15.80 15.34 6.69
C ILE A 54 14.85 16.36 7.33
N LEU A 55 15.37 17.52 7.71
CA LEU A 55 14.56 18.58 8.30
C LEU A 55 13.47 19.06 7.33
N ALA A 56 13.83 19.31 6.08
CA ALA A 56 12.89 19.71 5.04
C ALA A 56 11.81 18.66 4.79
N ALA A 57 12.16 17.37 4.75
CA ALA A 57 11.19 16.29 4.61
C ALA A 57 10.24 16.18 5.81
N LYS A 58 10.76 16.28 7.04
CA LYS A 58 9.95 16.28 8.28
C LYS A 58 8.98 17.44 8.32
N TRP A 59 9.43 18.63 7.95
CA TRP A 59 8.59 19.83 7.93
C TRP A 59 7.56 19.78 6.81
N ALA A 60 7.97 19.37 5.60
CA ALA A 60 7.04 19.17 4.49
C ALA A 60 5.91 18.22 4.90
N MET A 61 6.27 17.14 5.58
CA MET A 61 5.32 16.17 6.12
C MET A 61 4.40 16.80 7.17
N ASN A 62 4.96 17.53 8.15
CA ASN A 62 4.16 18.23 9.16
C ASN A 62 3.14 19.19 8.54
N TYR A 63 3.56 20.02 7.58
CA TYR A 63 2.67 20.96 6.91
C TYR A 63 1.63 20.27 6.03
N ALA A 64 2.01 19.21 5.31
CA ALA A 64 1.04 18.41 4.55
C ALA A 64 -0.05 17.82 5.46
N LEU A 65 0.34 17.27 6.62
CA LEU A 65 -0.57 16.70 7.61
C LEU A 65 -1.48 17.72 8.31
N ARG A 66 -1.10 19.01 8.33
CA ARG A 66 -1.95 20.08 8.88
C ARG A 66 -3.20 20.34 8.06
N THR A 67 -3.07 20.16 6.75
CA THR A 67 -4.13 20.41 5.77
C THR A 67 -4.89 19.13 5.48
N ASP A 68 -4.15 18.02 5.32
CA ASP A 68 -4.63 16.70 4.96
C ASP A 68 -5.59 16.70 3.73
N SER A 69 -5.54 17.77 2.92
CA SER A 69 -6.44 18.01 1.79
C SER A 69 -5.84 17.55 0.47
N ASN A 70 -4.51 17.52 0.38
CA ASN A 70 -3.79 17.15 -0.82
C ASN A 70 -3.10 15.80 -0.66
N PHE A 71 -3.84 14.75 -1.00
CA PHE A 71 -3.38 13.36 -0.93
C PHE A 71 -2.06 13.11 -1.67
N ARG A 72 -1.89 13.73 -2.85
CA ARG A 72 -0.63 13.60 -3.60
C ARG A 72 0.55 14.18 -2.84
N LEU A 73 0.37 15.36 -2.25
CA LEU A 73 1.39 16.01 -1.44
C LEU A 73 1.77 15.13 -0.23
N LEU A 74 0.79 14.57 0.48
CA LEU A 74 1.03 13.65 1.61
C LEU A 74 1.83 12.44 1.18
N CYS A 75 1.44 11.74 0.10
CA CYS A 75 2.19 10.58 -0.39
C CYS A 75 3.62 10.95 -0.80
N MET A 76 3.83 12.13 -1.38
CA MET A 76 5.17 12.60 -1.71
C MET A 76 6.00 12.90 -0.46
N CYS A 77 5.43 13.52 0.56
CA CYS A 77 6.09 13.74 1.85
C CYS A 77 6.45 12.41 2.53
N TYR A 78 5.52 11.44 2.57
CA TYR A 78 5.77 10.10 3.09
C TYR A 78 6.89 9.40 2.29
N GLY A 79 6.82 9.44 0.95
CA GLY A 79 7.82 8.83 0.08
C GLY A 79 9.24 9.39 0.32
N ASN A 80 9.35 10.71 0.48
CA ASN A 80 10.62 11.36 0.80
C ASN A 80 11.14 10.96 2.19
N MET A 81 10.28 10.96 3.20
CA MET A 81 10.64 10.53 4.57
C MET A 81 11.13 9.08 4.61
N ILE A 82 10.42 8.16 3.95
CA ILE A 82 10.79 6.75 3.88
C ILE A 82 12.15 6.59 3.18
N SER A 83 12.35 7.27 2.04
CA SER A 83 13.61 7.21 1.29
C SER A 83 14.82 7.64 2.13
N LEU A 84 14.70 8.74 2.88
CA LEU A 84 15.77 9.24 3.75
C LEU A 84 16.05 8.28 4.93
N CYS A 85 15.02 7.75 5.57
CA CYS A 85 15.18 6.77 6.67
C CYS A 85 15.83 5.47 6.17
N THR A 86 15.55 5.03 4.95
CA THR A 86 16.19 3.83 4.38
C THR A 86 17.68 4.03 4.10
N GLN A 87 18.08 5.22 3.63
CA GLN A 87 19.50 5.54 3.39
C GLN A 87 20.33 5.55 4.69
N GLU A 88 19.74 5.93 5.82
CA GLU A 88 20.41 5.87 7.14
C GLU A 88 20.72 4.44 7.58
N ARG A 89 19.80 3.49 7.35
CA ARG A 89 20.01 2.08 7.69
C ARG A 89 21.12 1.43 6.87
N ASP A 90 21.25 1.82 5.60
CA ASP A 90 22.30 1.29 4.74
C ASP A 90 23.68 1.87 5.13
N CYS A 91 23.79 3.17 5.45
CA CYS A 91 25.06 3.76 5.92
C CYS A 91 25.57 3.16 7.24
N GLY A 92 24.67 2.79 8.17
CA GLY A 92 25.06 2.16 9.44
C GLY A 92 25.73 0.79 9.26
N LYS A 93 25.34 0.03 8.23
CA LYS A 93 25.94 -1.28 7.91
C LYS A 93 27.36 -1.16 7.30
N TRP A 94 27.67 -0.03 6.66
CA TRP A 94 29.01 0.25 6.16
C TRP A 94 29.99 0.68 7.26
N GLN A 95 29.50 1.27 8.36
CA GLN A 95 30.36 1.63 9.49
C GLN A 95 30.74 0.45 10.39
N GLU A 96 29.98 -0.65 10.36
CA GLU A 96 30.32 -1.89 11.09
C GLU A 96 31.23 -2.85 10.29
N SER A 97 31.51 -2.56 9.01
CA SER A 97 32.31 -3.43 8.11
C SER A 97 33.63 -2.80 7.61
N GLY A 98 34.02 -1.61 8.09
CA GLY A 98 35.24 -0.93 7.70
C GLY A 98 36.31 -0.96 8.79
N GLU A 99 37.23 -1.91 8.68
CA GLU A 99 38.46 -1.97 9.50
C GLU A 99 39.27 -0.67 9.43
N TYR A 100 39.78 -0.28 10.61
CA TYR A 100 40.79 0.74 10.80
C TYR A 100 42.01 0.50 9.90
N ARG A 101 42.30 1.42 8.98
CA ARG A 101 43.67 1.82 8.65
C ARG A 101 43.79 3.33 8.54
N THR A 102 44.28 3.90 9.62
CA THR A 102 44.98 5.18 9.66
C THR A 102 46.17 5.15 8.71
N GLY A 103 46.29 6.18 7.88
CA GLY A 103 47.40 6.38 6.97
C GLY A 103 47.53 7.86 6.64
N LEU A 104 48.25 8.57 7.52
CA LEU A 104 48.75 9.93 7.33
C LEU A 104 49.70 9.99 6.12
N GLY A 105 49.60 11.04 5.32
CA GLY A 105 50.57 11.40 4.29
C GLY A 105 50.08 12.58 3.46
N GLY A 106 50.65 13.77 3.71
CA GLY A 106 50.17 15.05 3.20
C GLY A 106 50.81 15.56 1.91
N ASN A 107 50.61 16.88 1.75
CA ASN A 107 51.21 17.87 0.84
C ASN A 107 50.49 18.21 -0.48
N ALA A 108 49.74 19.33 -0.39
CA ALA A 108 49.91 20.58 -1.13
C ALA A 108 50.39 20.56 -2.59
N HIS A 109 49.59 21.13 -3.50
CA HIS A 109 49.94 22.41 -4.15
C HIS A 109 48.73 23.03 -4.89
N ASP A 110 48.71 24.35 -4.82
CA ASP A 110 47.74 25.29 -5.33
C ASP A 110 48.01 25.72 -6.79
N GLU A 111 46.93 26.23 -7.40
CA GLU A 111 46.86 27.30 -8.43
C GLU A 111 46.75 27.04 -9.96
N GLN A 112 45.59 27.54 -10.47
CA GLN A 112 45.33 28.36 -11.67
C GLN A 112 45.33 27.73 -13.09
N HIS A 113 44.18 27.76 -13.79
CA HIS A 113 43.78 28.86 -14.70
C HIS A 113 42.51 28.57 -15.54
N HIS A 114 41.99 29.65 -16.12
CA HIS A 114 40.71 29.86 -16.81
C HIS A 114 40.36 28.95 -18.00
N GLY A 115 39.06 28.73 -18.19
CA GLY A 115 38.48 28.24 -19.45
C GLY A 115 36.96 28.34 -19.47
N SER A 116 36.44 29.54 -19.74
CA SER A 116 35.03 29.77 -20.06
C SER A 116 34.67 29.07 -21.37
N GLN A 117 33.82 28.04 -21.32
CA GLN A 117 33.04 27.59 -22.47
C GLN A 117 31.57 27.46 -22.07
N ASN A 118 30.79 28.43 -22.54
CA ASN A 118 29.35 28.35 -22.65
C ASN A 118 28.99 27.20 -23.59
N ALA A 119 28.64 26.05 -23.02
CA ALA A 119 27.86 25.03 -23.69
C ALA A 119 26.51 24.95 -22.98
N SER A 120 25.44 25.25 -23.72
CA SER A 120 24.05 25.01 -23.34
C SER A 120 23.81 23.50 -23.21
N ALA A 121 24.32 22.90 -22.14
CA ALA A 121 23.97 21.57 -21.74
C ALA A 121 22.59 21.65 -21.06
N ALA A 122 21.57 21.07 -21.70
CA ALA A 122 20.40 20.63 -20.96
C ALA A 122 20.92 19.75 -19.82
N ARG A 123 20.94 20.28 -18.59
CA ARG A 123 21.45 19.56 -17.41
C ARG A 123 20.69 18.25 -17.32
N ALA A 124 21.35 17.14 -17.66
CA ALA A 124 20.83 15.81 -17.39
C ALA A 124 20.52 15.77 -15.89
N LEU A 125 19.24 15.58 -15.56
CA LEU A 125 18.80 15.48 -14.17
C LEU A 125 19.61 14.36 -13.50
N ASP A 126 20.12 14.63 -12.29
CA ASP A 126 20.85 13.67 -11.47
C ASP A 126 20.11 12.31 -11.44
N PRO A 127 20.74 11.20 -11.88
CA PRO A 127 20.12 9.87 -11.86
C PRO A 127 19.52 9.49 -10.51
N GLU A 128 20.14 9.93 -9.40
CA GLU A 128 19.59 9.66 -8.08
C GLU A 128 18.35 10.51 -7.76
N ALA A 129 18.33 11.78 -8.16
CA ALA A 129 17.15 12.64 -8.05
C ALA A 129 15.96 12.09 -8.86
N VAL A 130 16.23 11.54 -10.06
CA VAL A 130 15.23 10.84 -10.87
C VAL A 130 14.72 9.58 -10.18
N ALA A 131 15.62 8.77 -9.61
CA ALA A 131 15.26 7.56 -8.87
C ALA A 131 14.38 7.87 -7.64
N ARG A 132 14.73 8.90 -6.85
CA ARG A 132 13.94 9.36 -5.69
C ARG A 132 12.55 9.84 -6.11
N ARG A 133 12.46 10.64 -7.18
CA ARG A 133 11.17 11.08 -7.73
C ARG A 133 10.30 9.89 -8.15
N ASN A 134 10.88 8.92 -8.84
CA ASN A 134 10.18 7.72 -9.25
C ASN A 134 9.70 6.91 -8.04
N GLN A 135 10.48 6.83 -6.97
CA GLN A 135 10.08 6.16 -5.72
C GLN A 135 8.88 6.87 -5.05
N ALA A 136 8.92 8.19 -4.92
CA ALA A 136 7.82 8.96 -4.35
C ALA A 136 6.52 8.85 -5.19
N GLU A 137 6.65 8.90 -6.52
CA GLU A 137 5.51 8.67 -7.42
C GLU A 137 4.98 7.22 -7.31
N THR A 138 5.85 6.23 -7.12
CA THR A 138 5.43 4.83 -6.93
C THR A 138 4.62 4.66 -5.64
N TRP A 139 5.06 5.29 -4.53
CA TRP A 139 4.29 5.30 -3.29
C TRP A 139 2.91 5.95 -3.48
N TYR A 140 2.83 7.05 -4.22
CA TYR A 140 1.54 7.68 -4.55
C TYR A 140 0.59 6.72 -5.27
N TYR A 141 1.02 6.09 -6.37
CA TYR A 141 0.16 5.15 -7.10
C TYR A 141 -0.15 3.90 -6.30
N TYR A 142 0.77 3.41 -5.47
CA TYR A 142 0.47 2.34 -4.51
C TYR A 142 -0.66 2.75 -3.56
N TYR A 143 -0.54 3.88 -2.86
CA TYR A 143 -1.56 4.30 -1.90
C TYR A 143 -2.90 4.63 -2.56
N ALA A 144 -2.90 5.15 -3.79
CA ALA A 144 -4.11 5.32 -4.58
C ALA A 144 -4.84 3.97 -4.80
N MET A 145 -4.11 2.90 -5.10
CA MET A 145 -4.68 1.56 -5.21
C MET A 145 -5.08 0.95 -3.87
N VAL A 146 -4.35 1.25 -2.80
CA VAL A 146 -4.75 0.85 -1.44
C VAL A 146 -6.10 1.42 -1.07
N ILE A 147 -6.34 2.71 -1.33
CA ILE A 147 -7.64 3.36 -1.08
C ILE A 147 -8.74 2.67 -1.87
N LEU A 148 -8.53 2.40 -3.16
CA LEU A 148 -9.48 1.67 -3.98
C LEU A 148 -9.80 0.29 -3.39
N LEU A 149 -8.76 -0.45 -3.01
CA LEU A 149 -8.90 -1.80 -2.48
C LEU A 149 -9.54 -1.83 -1.09
N ASP A 150 -9.30 -0.85 -0.23
CA ASP A 150 -9.79 -0.85 1.15
C ASP A 150 -11.10 -0.09 1.32
N THR A 151 -11.45 0.80 0.39
CA THR A 151 -12.66 1.65 0.51
C THR A 151 -13.62 1.58 -0.66
N GLY A 152 -13.19 1.09 -1.81
CA GLY A 152 -13.97 1.09 -3.04
C GLY A 152 -14.01 2.43 -3.79
N HIS A 153 -13.32 3.46 -3.30
CA HIS A 153 -13.24 4.77 -3.96
C HIS A 153 -11.92 4.97 -4.70
N SER A 154 -11.97 5.67 -5.82
CA SER A 154 -10.79 5.86 -6.68
C SER A 154 -10.12 7.21 -6.41
N VAL A 155 -8.82 7.19 -6.13
CA VAL A 155 -7.96 8.37 -6.26
C VAL A 155 -7.46 8.51 -7.69
N GLU A 156 -7.00 7.40 -8.24
CA GLU A 156 -6.52 7.25 -9.60
C GLU A 156 -7.22 6.05 -10.22
N SER A 157 -7.54 6.14 -11.51
CA SER A 157 -8.11 5.01 -12.23
C SER A 157 -7.07 3.89 -12.38
N TYR A 158 -7.52 2.63 -12.46
CA TYR A 158 -6.64 1.51 -12.81
C TYR A 158 -5.84 1.79 -14.10
N LYS A 159 -6.49 2.38 -15.12
CA LYS A 159 -5.85 2.77 -16.40
C LYS A 159 -4.76 3.84 -16.22
N SER A 160 -4.91 4.75 -15.26
CA SER A 160 -3.87 5.73 -14.90
C SER A 160 -2.64 5.03 -14.31
N CYS A 161 -2.87 4.14 -13.34
CA CYS A 161 -1.82 3.34 -12.71
C CYS A 161 -1.12 2.41 -13.71
N GLU A 162 -1.86 1.80 -14.63
CA GLU A 162 -1.32 0.96 -15.69
C GLU A 162 -0.42 1.77 -16.64
N ARG A 163 -0.85 2.97 -17.05
CA ARG A 163 0.00 3.87 -17.87
C ARG A 163 1.27 4.28 -17.12
N PHE A 164 1.19 4.53 -15.82
CA PHE A 164 2.37 4.79 -14.99
C PHE A 164 3.33 3.59 -15.02
N TYR A 165 2.81 2.38 -14.84
CA TYR A 165 3.61 1.15 -14.92
C TYR A 165 4.27 0.99 -16.30
N LEU A 166 3.53 1.13 -17.39
CA LEU A 166 4.09 0.98 -18.75
C LEU A 166 5.21 1.99 -19.03
N LYS A 167 5.13 3.20 -18.45
CA LYS A 167 6.14 4.24 -18.62
C LYS A 167 7.38 4.06 -17.74
N LYS A 168 7.23 3.51 -16.53
CA LYS A 168 8.27 3.55 -15.48
C LYS A 168 8.57 2.22 -14.79
N GLY A 169 7.88 1.15 -15.13
CA GLY A 169 7.89 -0.15 -14.44
C GLY A 169 9.29 -0.73 -14.26
N ASP A 170 10.10 -0.67 -15.31
CA ASP A 170 11.49 -1.14 -15.27
C ASP A 170 12.40 -0.25 -14.42
N ALA A 171 12.17 1.07 -14.45
CA ALA A 171 12.96 2.02 -13.68
C ALA A 171 12.69 1.90 -12.18
N ILE A 172 11.43 1.67 -11.77
CA ILE A 172 11.04 1.53 -10.37
C ILE A 172 11.45 0.17 -9.78
N LEU A 173 11.70 -0.85 -10.62
CA LEU A 173 12.23 -2.14 -10.18
C LEU A 173 13.73 -2.11 -9.93
N ARG A 174 14.46 -1.25 -10.66
CA ARG A 174 15.90 -1.07 -10.51
C ARG A 174 16.28 -0.11 -9.38
N SER A 175 15.32 0.48 -8.68
CA SER A 175 15.63 1.34 -7.52
C SER A 175 16.25 0.52 -6.39
N LYS A 176 17.15 1.15 -5.62
CA LYS A 176 17.77 0.55 -4.42
C LYS A 176 16.70 0.04 -3.44
N THR A 177 15.56 0.73 -3.39
CA THR A 177 14.39 0.44 -2.55
C THR A 177 13.19 0.07 -3.44
N SER A 178 13.01 -1.23 -3.67
CA SER A 178 11.96 -1.75 -4.55
C SER A 178 10.65 -2.06 -3.81
N GLU A 179 10.56 -1.80 -2.50
CA GLU A 179 9.39 -2.12 -1.66
C GLU A 179 8.11 -1.46 -2.17
N ALA A 180 8.22 -0.18 -2.57
CA ALA A 180 7.10 0.57 -3.14
C ALA A 180 6.59 -0.08 -4.42
N ALA A 181 7.51 -0.53 -5.29
CA ALA A 181 7.18 -1.17 -6.55
C ALA A 181 6.49 -2.52 -6.32
N TRP A 182 7.02 -3.34 -5.40
CA TRP A 182 6.42 -4.63 -5.04
C TRP A 182 5.02 -4.49 -4.44
N ASN A 183 4.84 -3.51 -3.55
CA ASN A 183 3.53 -3.15 -2.98
C ASN A 183 2.56 -2.65 -4.07
N PHE A 184 3.04 -1.84 -5.00
CA PHE A 184 2.24 -1.38 -6.14
C PHE A 184 1.80 -2.55 -7.04
N PHE A 185 2.70 -3.46 -7.40
CA PHE A 185 2.38 -4.59 -8.29
C PHE A 185 1.36 -5.54 -7.69
N VAL A 186 1.48 -5.87 -6.40
CA VAL A 186 0.48 -6.75 -5.74
C VAL A 186 -0.89 -6.08 -5.66
N CYS A 187 -0.96 -4.76 -5.47
CA CYS A 187 -2.21 -4.00 -5.54
C CYS A 187 -2.83 -4.07 -6.94
N MET A 188 -2.04 -3.79 -7.98
CA MET A 188 -2.52 -3.82 -9.37
C MET A 188 -3.05 -5.20 -9.74
N TRP A 189 -2.29 -6.26 -9.40
CA TRP A 189 -2.74 -7.63 -9.58
C TRP A 189 -4.04 -7.90 -8.82
N LEU A 190 -4.13 -7.56 -7.54
CA LEU A 190 -5.33 -7.82 -6.74
C LEU A 190 -6.58 -7.13 -7.32
N VAL A 191 -6.46 -5.93 -7.88
CA VAL A 191 -7.59 -5.28 -8.59
C VAL A 191 -8.06 -6.16 -9.75
N THR A 192 -7.16 -6.65 -10.61
CA THR A 192 -7.55 -7.53 -11.73
C THR A 192 -8.26 -8.80 -11.27
N ILE A 193 -7.80 -9.39 -10.16
CA ILE A 193 -8.37 -10.59 -9.55
C ILE A 193 -9.76 -10.32 -8.98
N ARG A 194 -9.96 -9.21 -8.26
CA ARG A 194 -11.27 -8.84 -7.69
C ARG A 194 -12.30 -8.48 -8.75
N VAL A 195 -11.88 -7.80 -9.82
CA VAL A 195 -12.78 -7.46 -10.94
C VAL A 195 -13.11 -8.71 -11.78
N GLY A 196 -12.25 -9.73 -11.73
CA GLY A 196 -12.41 -10.95 -12.53
C GLY A 196 -11.92 -10.82 -13.97
N ILE A 197 -11.03 -9.86 -14.25
CA ILE A 197 -10.39 -9.69 -15.58
C ILE A 197 -9.09 -10.49 -15.59
N TRP A 198 -9.22 -11.81 -15.64
CA TRP A 198 -8.12 -12.77 -15.49
C TRP A 198 -7.07 -12.64 -16.59
N GLU A 199 -7.47 -12.26 -17.80
CA GLU A 199 -6.56 -12.04 -18.93
C GLU A 199 -5.57 -10.90 -18.64
N LYS A 200 -6.04 -9.83 -17.99
CA LYS A 200 -5.16 -8.73 -17.56
C LYS A 200 -4.28 -9.14 -16.39
N SER A 201 -4.70 -10.10 -15.56
CA SER A 201 -3.89 -10.55 -14.43
C SER A 201 -2.57 -11.19 -14.85
N ILE A 202 -2.51 -11.76 -16.08
CA ILE A 202 -1.33 -12.41 -16.66
C ILE A 202 -0.12 -11.47 -16.68
N MET A 203 -0.32 -10.17 -16.95
CA MET A 203 0.78 -9.20 -17.01
C MET A 203 1.55 -9.08 -15.68
N TRP A 204 0.91 -9.45 -14.56
CA TRP A 204 1.48 -9.36 -13.22
C TRP A 204 2.05 -10.69 -12.73
N GLU A 205 1.75 -11.81 -13.40
CA GLU A 205 2.06 -13.16 -12.91
C GLU A 205 3.52 -13.35 -12.55
N ASP A 206 4.45 -12.90 -13.40
CA ASP A 206 5.88 -13.08 -13.13
C ASP A 206 6.35 -12.28 -11.93
N LYS A 207 5.71 -11.13 -11.65
CA LYS A 207 5.97 -10.35 -10.42
C LYS A 207 5.39 -11.08 -9.21
N ILE A 208 4.19 -11.66 -9.33
CA ILE A 208 3.58 -12.45 -8.26
C ILE A 208 4.39 -13.72 -7.96
N LYS A 209 4.90 -14.42 -9.00
CA LYS A 209 5.81 -15.57 -8.85
C LYS A 209 7.06 -15.19 -8.06
N GLN A 210 7.65 -14.04 -8.35
CA GLN A 210 8.78 -13.53 -7.56
C GLN A 210 8.38 -13.26 -6.11
N LEU A 211 7.24 -12.59 -5.87
CA LEU A 211 6.75 -12.29 -4.52
C LEU A 211 6.46 -13.52 -3.67
N VAL A 212 5.92 -14.60 -4.25
CA VAL A 212 5.61 -15.81 -3.48
C VAL A 212 6.87 -16.63 -3.13
N THR A 213 7.97 -16.44 -3.86
CA THR A 213 9.26 -17.08 -3.59
C THR A 213 10.17 -16.24 -2.68
N LYS A 214 9.83 -14.97 -2.47
CA LYS A 214 10.61 -14.03 -1.67
C LYS A 214 10.55 -14.40 -0.18
N LYS A 215 11.69 -14.30 0.50
CA LYS A 215 11.73 -14.34 1.96
C LYS A 215 11.33 -12.98 2.50
N TYR A 216 10.33 -12.95 3.38
CA TYR A 216 9.87 -11.73 4.02
C TYR A 216 10.60 -11.53 5.33
N GLU A 217 11.20 -10.35 5.49
CA GLU A 217 11.75 -9.92 6.76
C GLU A 217 10.63 -9.45 7.69
N ASN A 218 10.92 -9.37 9.00
CA ASN A 218 9.99 -8.76 9.94
C ASN A 218 10.04 -7.25 9.75
N HIS A 219 9.21 -6.73 8.83
CA HIS A 219 9.02 -5.31 8.55
C HIS A 219 7.57 -5.02 8.15
N GLU A 220 7.06 -3.82 8.42
CA GLU A 220 5.66 -3.43 8.13
C GLU A 220 5.29 -3.50 6.64
N PHE A 221 6.21 -3.13 5.75
CA PHE A 221 6.04 -3.25 4.29
C PHE A 221 5.80 -4.69 3.84
N CYS A 222 6.34 -5.68 4.56
CA CYS A 222 6.07 -7.08 4.28
C CYS A 222 4.63 -7.42 4.62
N ALA A 223 4.10 -6.93 5.74
CA ALA A 223 2.69 -7.11 6.09
C ALA A 223 1.77 -6.50 5.03
N MET A 224 2.10 -5.30 4.51
CA MET A 224 1.36 -4.65 3.43
C MET A 224 1.26 -5.49 2.15
N ILE A 225 2.36 -6.11 1.73
CA ILE A 225 2.38 -7.02 0.57
C ILE A 225 1.58 -8.28 0.88
N LEU A 226 1.88 -8.92 2.01
CA LEU A 226 1.36 -10.23 2.37
C LEU A 226 -0.17 -10.23 2.53
N VAL A 227 -0.78 -9.18 3.11
CA VAL A 227 -2.24 -9.12 3.23
C VAL A 227 -2.93 -9.13 1.86
N ARG A 228 -2.36 -8.43 0.87
CA ARG A 228 -2.91 -8.35 -0.49
C ARG A 228 -2.62 -9.59 -1.31
N LEU A 229 -1.40 -10.11 -1.16
CA LEU A 229 -0.97 -11.34 -1.84
C LEU A 229 -1.83 -12.53 -1.40
N ILE A 230 -2.00 -12.72 -0.10
CA ILE A 230 -2.81 -13.81 0.46
C ILE A 230 -4.27 -13.67 0.00
N GLU A 231 -4.83 -12.47 0.02
CA GLU A 231 -6.20 -12.24 -0.43
C GLU A 231 -6.40 -12.66 -1.89
N GLY A 232 -5.54 -12.19 -2.80
CA GLY A 232 -5.63 -12.54 -4.22
C GLY A 232 -5.44 -14.03 -4.48
N LEU A 233 -4.54 -14.69 -3.74
CA LEU A 233 -4.33 -16.13 -3.84
C LEU A 233 -5.53 -16.92 -3.31
N LEU A 234 -6.23 -16.44 -2.28
CA LEU A 234 -7.46 -17.05 -1.78
C LEU A 234 -8.61 -16.91 -2.80
N ILE A 235 -8.77 -15.75 -3.43
CA ILE A 235 -9.76 -15.56 -4.49
C ILE A 235 -9.45 -16.45 -5.70
N SER A 236 -8.17 -16.53 -6.10
CA SER A 236 -7.73 -17.45 -7.17
C SER A 236 -7.98 -18.91 -6.80
N MET A 237 -7.79 -19.29 -5.52
CA MET A 237 -8.10 -20.63 -5.03
C MET A 237 -9.59 -20.95 -5.13
N VAL A 238 -10.49 -19.98 -4.84
CA VAL A 238 -11.94 -20.15 -5.03
C VAL A 238 -12.28 -20.42 -6.49
N GLN A 239 -11.70 -19.67 -7.42
CA GLN A 239 -11.90 -19.90 -8.86
C GLN A 239 -11.44 -21.31 -9.28
N GLU A 240 -10.30 -21.78 -8.78
CA GLU A 240 -9.82 -23.13 -9.10
C GLU A 240 -10.65 -24.24 -8.44
N ILE A 241 -11.30 -23.97 -7.30
CA ILE A 241 -12.29 -24.88 -6.71
C ILE A 241 -13.50 -25.02 -7.64
N ASP A 242 -14.04 -23.89 -8.11
CA ASP A 242 -15.16 -23.88 -9.07
C ASP A 242 -14.79 -24.59 -10.38
N ASN A 243 -13.54 -24.43 -10.84
CA ASN A 243 -13.00 -25.12 -12.03
C ASN A 243 -12.59 -26.59 -11.74
N ARG A 244 -12.73 -27.07 -10.51
CA ARG A 244 -12.37 -28.43 -10.06
C ARG A 244 -10.90 -28.80 -10.33
N ASN A 245 -10.00 -27.82 -10.30
CA ASN A 245 -8.58 -27.99 -10.56
C ASN A 245 -7.81 -28.37 -9.29
N VAL A 246 -7.93 -29.63 -8.88
CA VAL A 246 -7.38 -30.16 -7.62
C VAL A 246 -5.89 -29.85 -7.44
N ARG A 247 -5.10 -29.92 -8.52
CA ARG A 247 -3.65 -29.66 -8.48
C ARG A 247 -3.34 -28.21 -8.07
N LYS A 248 -3.99 -27.24 -8.70
CA LYS A 248 -3.79 -25.82 -8.36
C LYS A 248 -4.37 -25.48 -6.98
N ILE A 249 -5.50 -26.08 -6.59
CA ILE A 249 -6.07 -25.92 -5.24
C ILE A 249 -5.04 -26.34 -4.17
N GLN A 250 -4.41 -27.51 -4.32
CA GLN A 250 -3.38 -27.99 -3.39
C GLN A 250 -2.14 -27.09 -3.38
N MET A 251 -1.71 -26.61 -4.55
CA MET A 251 -0.60 -25.67 -4.68
C MET A 251 -0.88 -24.36 -3.93
N TYR A 252 -2.04 -23.73 -4.16
CA TYR A 252 -2.44 -22.50 -3.47
C TYR A 252 -2.56 -22.71 -1.97
N ALA A 253 -3.16 -23.81 -1.52
CA ALA A 253 -3.28 -24.12 -0.10
C ALA A 253 -1.90 -24.24 0.59
N LYS A 254 -0.90 -24.85 -0.07
CA LYS A 254 0.47 -24.93 0.44
C LYS A 254 1.13 -23.56 0.51
N LEU A 255 1.01 -22.76 -0.56
CA LEU A 255 1.56 -21.42 -0.66
C LEU A 255 0.99 -20.48 0.41
N VAL A 256 -0.34 -20.38 0.47
CA VAL A 256 -1.06 -19.52 1.41
C VAL A 256 -0.74 -19.86 2.85
N LYS A 257 -0.64 -21.16 3.20
CA LYS A 257 -0.20 -21.58 4.55
C LYS A 257 1.19 -21.06 4.89
N SER A 258 2.12 -21.06 3.93
CA SER A 258 3.45 -20.51 4.17
C SER A 258 3.39 -19.00 4.41
N LEU A 259 2.70 -18.27 3.53
CA LEU A 259 2.58 -16.81 3.62
C LEU A 259 1.83 -16.36 4.88
N PHE A 260 0.89 -17.14 5.40
CA PHE A 260 0.26 -16.84 6.70
C PHE A 260 1.26 -16.89 7.86
N ARG A 261 2.28 -17.75 7.82
CA ARG A 261 3.33 -17.76 8.85
C ARG A 261 4.17 -16.47 8.77
N ASP A 262 4.52 -16.06 7.57
CA ASP A 262 5.27 -14.82 7.32
C ASP A 262 4.44 -13.60 7.76
N LEU A 263 3.15 -13.55 7.40
CA LEU A 263 2.27 -12.47 7.79
C LEU A 263 2.08 -12.41 9.31
N ASN A 264 1.89 -13.55 9.96
CA ASN A 264 1.78 -13.60 11.41
C ASN A 264 3.06 -13.09 12.09
N SER A 265 4.25 -13.37 11.52
CA SER A 265 5.52 -12.81 12.01
C SER A 265 5.59 -11.30 11.81
N ALA A 266 5.26 -10.80 10.62
CA ALA A 266 5.24 -9.36 10.33
C ALA A 266 4.25 -8.59 11.23
N CYS A 267 3.09 -9.18 11.52
CA CYS A 267 2.08 -8.64 12.44
C CYS A 267 2.55 -8.53 13.90
N LYS A 268 3.67 -9.15 14.30
CA LYS A 268 4.27 -8.93 15.63
C LYS A 268 4.82 -7.51 15.77
N GLN A 269 5.39 -6.98 14.68
CA GLN A 269 5.91 -5.61 14.62
C GLN A 269 4.82 -4.63 14.18
N ALA A 270 4.08 -4.95 13.13
CA ALA A 270 3.02 -4.11 12.59
C ALA A 270 1.65 -4.58 13.10
N ARG A 271 1.39 -4.37 14.40
CA ARG A 271 0.18 -4.88 15.09
C ARG A 271 -1.13 -4.42 14.45
N MET A 272 -1.13 -3.27 13.77
CA MET A 272 -2.29 -2.75 13.04
C MET A 272 -2.81 -3.69 11.94
N TYR A 273 -1.99 -4.61 11.43
CA TYR A 273 -2.42 -5.63 10.44
C TYR A 273 -2.99 -6.91 11.07
N GLN A 274 -2.90 -7.09 12.39
CA GLN A 274 -3.45 -8.28 13.07
C GLN A 274 -4.95 -8.52 12.77
N PRO A 275 -5.83 -7.50 12.76
CA PRO A 275 -7.22 -7.76 12.45
C PRO A 275 -7.42 -8.20 10.99
N ARG A 276 -6.65 -7.65 10.03
CA ARG A 276 -6.69 -8.08 8.62
C ARG A 276 -6.17 -9.51 8.45
N TYR A 277 -5.12 -9.88 9.19
CA TYR A 277 -4.64 -11.27 9.26
C TYR A 277 -5.76 -12.23 9.71
N TYR A 278 -6.50 -11.88 10.77
CA TYR A 278 -7.60 -12.74 11.23
C TYR A 278 -8.79 -12.79 10.27
N LEU A 279 -9.10 -11.69 9.56
CA LEU A 279 -10.10 -11.68 8.49
C LEU A 279 -9.72 -12.65 7.36
N LEU A 280 -8.48 -12.58 6.87
CA LEU A 280 -8.01 -13.48 5.81
C LEU A 280 -7.91 -14.93 6.27
N LEU A 281 -7.50 -15.16 7.52
CA LEU A 281 -7.48 -16.50 8.11
C LEU A 281 -8.90 -17.06 8.28
N ALA A 282 -9.88 -16.20 8.60
CA ALA A 282 -11.28 -16.59 8.60
C ALA A 282 -11.73 -17.02 7.19
N TYR A 283 -11.37 -16.22 6.17
CA TYR A 283 -11.71 -16.50 4.78
C TYR A 283 -11.12 -17.83 4.30
N TYR A 284 -9.84 -18.08 4.58
CA TYR A 284 -9.21 -19.38 4.30
C TYR A 284 -9.94 -20.56 4.96
N ASN A 285 -10.34 -20.42 6.23
CA ASN A 285 -11.11 -21.45 6.91
C ASN A 285 -12.51 -21.62 6.31
N CYS A 286 -13.15 -20.54 5.83
CA CYS A 286 -14.44 -20.61 5.15
C CYS A 286 -14.32 -21.40 3.84
N ILE A 287 -13.36 -21.04 2.97
CA ILE A 287 -13.08 -21.76 1.71
C ILE A 287 -12.78 -23.24 1.96
N SER A 288 -12.14 -23.56 3.08
CA SER A 288 -11.81 -24.94 3.49
C SER A 288 -12.94 -25.66 4.23
N ASP A 289 -14.17 -25.16 4.16
CA ASP A 289 -15.38 -25.68 4.83
C ASP A 289 -15.25 -25.89 6.35
N LYS A 290 -14.58 -24.95 7.03
CA LYS A 290 -14.39 -24.94 8.50
C LYS A 290 -15.13 -23.78 9.13
N LYS A 291 -16.46 -23.72 8.94
CA LYS A 291 -17.33 -22.62 9.38
C LYS A 291 -17.07 -22.17 10.83
N SER A 292 -17.11 -23.10 11.80
CA SER A 292 -16.92 -22.76 13.21
C SER A 292 -15.56 -22.09 13.50
N ARG A 293 -14.50 -22.52 12.81
CA ARG A 293 -13.17 -21.91 12.91
C ARG A 293 -13.15 -20.54 12.22
N ALA A 294 -13.78 -20.42 11.06
CA ALA A 294 -13.87 -19.16 10.31
C ALA A 294 -14.55 -18.07 11.16
N PHE A 295 -15.73 -18.35 11.72
CA PHE A 295 -16.47 -17.38 12.54
C PHE A 295 -15.75 -17.04 13.84
N ARG A 296 -15.04 -17.99 14.46
CA ARG A 296 -14.17 -17.69 15.60
C ARG A 296 -13.08 -16.68 15.23
N LYS A 297 -12.45 -16.82 14.05
CA LYS A 297 -11.44 -15.87 13.57
C LYS A 297 -12.05 -14.52 13.19
N LEU A 298 -13.25 -14.47 12.60
CA LEU A 298 -13.97 -13.20 12.38
C LEU A 298 -14.27 -12.47 13.71
N SER A 299 -14.69 -13.19 14.76
CA SER A 299 -14.93 -12.59 16.07
C SER A 299 -13.65 -12.01 16.68
N MET A 300 -12.51 -12.70 16.56
CA MET A 300 -11.21 -12.16 16.97
C MET A 300 -10.85 -10.89 16.19
N ALA A 301 -11.02 -10.90 14.86
CA ALA A 301 -10.79 -9.71 14.02
C ALA A 301 -11.69 -8.54 14.45
N THR A 302 -12.97 -8.81 14.75
CA THR A 302 -13.94 -7.81 15.23
C THR A 302 -13.48 -7.18 16.54
N GLN A 303 -13.07 -8.00 17.52
CA GLN A 303 -12.63 -7.53 18.82
C GLN A 303 -11.39 -6.63 18.70
N LEU A 304 -10.39 -7.04 17.92
CA LEU A 304 -9.19 -6.23 17.70
C LEU A 304 -9.49 -4.93 16.97
N CYS A 305 -10.38 -4.93 15.96
CA CYS A 305 -10.76 -3.69 15.29
C CYS A 305 -11.46 -2.72 16.25
N LYS A 306 -12.33 -3.22 17.16
CA LYS A 306 -12.95 -2.39 18.19
C LYS A 306 -11.90 -1.80 19.15
N GLN A 307 -10.94 -2.61 19.59
CA GLN A 307 -9.84 -2.16 20.45
C GLN A 307 -8.93 -1.12 19.77
N HIS A 308 -8.70 -1.25 18.47
CA HIS A 308 -7.87 -0.31 17.69
C HIS A 308 -8.67 0.83 17.06
N HIS A 309 -9.98 0.92 17.34
CA HIS A 309 -10.90 1.86 16.71
C HIS A 309 -10.85 1.87 15.17
N ASN A 310 -10.53 0.71 14.55
CA ASN A 310 -10.51 0.56 13.11
C ASN A 310 -11.92 0.34 12.56
N THR A 311 -12.65 1.44 12.37
CA THR A 311 -14.04 1.46 11.89
C THR A 311 -14.17 0.92 10.47
N ALA A 312 -13.19 1.19 9.62
CA ALA A 312 -13.20 0.76 8.23
C ALA A 312 -13.15 -0.76 8.08
N LEU A 313 -12.22 -1.41 8.79
CA LEU A 313 -12.12 -2.86 8.75
C LEU A 313 -13.30 -3.55 9.45
N LEU A 314 -13.97 -2.88 10.41
CA LEU A 314 -15.23 -3.37 10.96
C LEU A 314 -16.32 -3.47 9.89
N ILE A 315 -16.48 -2.44 9.05
CA ILE A 315 -17.45 -2.45 7.95
C ILE A 315 -17.17 -3.64 7.01
N TRP A 316 -15.90 -3.88 6.68
CA TRP A 316 -15.49 -5.06 5.91
C TRP A 316 -15.83 -6.39 6.57
N ILE A 317 -15.56 -6.52 7.87
CA ILE A 317 -15.84 -7.74 8.64
C ILE A 317 -17.35 -8.00 8.70
N ASP A 318 -18.16 -6.97 8.90
CA ASP A 318 -19.62 -7.09 8.97
C ASP A 318 -20.22 -7.41 7.60
N HIS A 319 -19.74 -6.77 6.53
CA HIS A 319 -20.11 -7.11 5.15
C HIS A 319 -19.78 -8.58 4.83
N THR A 320 -18.57 -9.01 5.16
CA THR A 320 -18.11 -10.39 4.97
C THR A 320 -18.97 -11.38 5.77
N ARG A 321 -19.26 -11.07 7.04
CA ARG A 321 -20.12 -11.88 7.90
C ARG A 321 -21.53 -12.02 7.31
N ASN A 322 -22.12 -10.92 6.86
CA ASN A 322 -23.45 -10.91 6.27
C ASN A 322 -23.49 -11.70 4.96
N HIS A 323 -22.46 -11.58 4.12
CA HIS A 323 -22.37 -12.36 2.88
C HIS A 323 -22.31 -13.86 3.19
N TRP A 324 -21.41 -14.28 4.08
CA TRP A 324 -21.28 -15.70 4.44
C TRP A 324 -22.51 -16.22 5.18
N ASN A 325 -23.25 -15.37 5.91
CA ASN A 325 -24.54 -15.77 6.49
C ASN A 325 -25.72 -15.70 5.50
N GLY A 326 -25.51 -15.32 4.24
CA GLY A 326 -26.60 -15.16 3.27
C GLY A 326 -27.59 -14.04 3.62
N THR A 327 -27.21 -13.09 4.48
CA THR A 327 -28.03 -11.95 4.92
C THR A 327 -27.63 -10.63 4.24
N LEU A 328 -26.56 -10.63 3.44
CA LEU A 328 -26.15 -9.46 2.67
C LEU A 328 -27.19 -9.16 1.58
N LYS A 329 -27.57 -7.89 1.44
CA LYS A 329 -28.48 -7.45 0.38
C LYS A 329 -27.89 -7.80 -0.99
N PRO A 330 -28.65 -8.42 -1.93
CA PRO A 330 -28.12 -8.84 -3.23
C PRO A 330 -27.42 -7.73 -4.02
N ILE A 331 -27.96 -6.51 -3.97
CA ILE A 331 -27.37 -5.33 -4.64
C ILE A 331 -25.94 -5.04 -4.18
N LEU A 332 -25.58 -5.40 -2.94
CA LEU A 332 -24.25 -5.13 -2.38
C LEU A 332 -23.22 -6.20 -2.74
N VAL A 333 -23.63 -7.35 -3.28
CA VAL A 333 -22.73 -8.48 -3.59
C VAL A 333 -21.73 -8.07 -4.67
N ASN A 334 -22.21 -7.50 -5.78
CA ASN A 334 -21.38 -7.11 -6.92
C ASN A 334 -21.07 -5.60 -6.97
N TYR A 335 -21.57 -4.82 -6.01
CA TYR A 335 -21.52 -3.37 -6.03
C TYR A 335 -20.11 -2.80 -6.22
N TRP A 336 -19.10 -3.35 -5.52
CA TRP A 336 -17.71 -2.92 -5.68
C TRP A 336 -17.19 -3.12 -7.12
N THR A 337 -17.47 -4.27 -7.72
CA THR A 337 -16.98 -4.62 -9.06
C THR A 337 -17.69 -3.82 -10.15
N GLU A 338 -19.00 -3.68 -10.03
CA GLU A 338 -19.81 -2.85 -10.92
C GLU A 338 -19.36 -1.39 -10.85
N HIS A 339 -19.13 -0.87 -9.64
CA HIS A 339 -18.75 0.51 -9.43
C HIS A 339 -17.38 0.89 -10.03
N ILE A 340 -16.42 -0.03 -10.02
CA ILE A 340 -15.06 0.24 -10.51
C ILE A 340 -14.93 0.08 -12.03
N ASN A 341 -15.81 -0.71 -12.63
CA ASN A 341 -15.83 -0.97 -14.07
C ASN A 341 -16.52 0.13 -14.90
N VAL A 342 -17.38 0.93 -14.30
CA VAL A 342 -18.10 2.00 -15.00
C VAL A 342 -17.20 3.24 -15.10
N ASP A 343 -17.24 3.95 -16.23
CA ASP A 343 -16.54 5.24 -16.46
C ASP A 343 -16.87 6.33 -15.42
N HIS A 344 -17.76 6.05 -14.46
CA HIS A 344 -18.11 6.86 -13.30
C HIS A 344 -17.43 6.32 -12.04
N GLN A 345 -16.13 6.57 -11.93
CA GLN A 345 -15.39 6.33 -10.69
C GLN A 345 -15.85 7.32 -9.62
N MET A 346 -16.33 6.86 -8.46
CA MET A 346 -16.53 7.77 -7.33
C MET A 346 -15.17 8.29 -6.90
N GLY A 347 -15.02 9.61 -7.00
CA GLY A 347 -13.78 10.27 -6.66
C GLY A 347 -13.55 10.17 -5.15
N TYR A 348 -12.32 9.92 -4.74
CA TYR A 348 -11.97 9.87 -3.31
C TYR A 348 -12.32 11.16 -2.54
N ARG A 349 -12.56 12.28 -3.23
CA ARG A 349 -12.96 13.56 -2.64
C ARG A 349 -14.43 13.62 -2.27
N GLU A 350 -15.24 12.73 -2.82
CA GLU A 350 -16.68 12.67 -2.58
C GLU A 350 -16.95 11.98 -1.24
N LEU A 351 -16.08 11.05 -0.82
CA LEU A 351 -16.09 10.36 0.48
C LEU A 351 -16.36 11.30 1.67
N ASP A 352 -17.63 11.37 2.04
CA ASP A 352 -18.06 12.07 3.23
C ASP A 352 -18.74 11.12 4.21
N THR A 353 -17.94 10.57 5.12
CA THR A 353 -18.42 9.73 6.22
C THR A 353 -19.40 10.46 7.14
N THR A 354 -19.49 11.80 7.07
CA THR A 354 -20.46 12.61 7.82
C THR A 354 -21.81 12.75 7.11
N LYS A 355 -21.87 12.51 5.79
CA LYS A 355 -23.12 12.45 4.99
C LYS A 355 -23.68 11.04 4.82
N GLY A 356 -23.09 10.06 5.49
CA GLY A 356 -23.54 8.66 5.43
C GLY A 356 -23.05 7.91 4.18
N GLU A 357 -22.13 8.49 3.40
CA GLU A 357 -21.43 7.76 2.35
C GLU A 357 -20.49 6.73 2.97
N GLN A 358 -20.74 5.46 2.66
CA GLN A 358 -20.08 4.33 3.29
C GLN A 358 -19.00 3.76 2.40
N ILE A 359 -17.91 3.35 3.04
CA ILE A 359 -16.94 2.38 2.51
C ILE A 359 -17.71 1.29 1.77
N ILE A 360 -17.26 0.98 0.56
CA ILE A 360 -17.81 -0.06 -0.29
C ILE A 360 -16.88 -1.27 -0.21
N PRO A 361 -17.20 -2.31 0.58
CA PRO A 361 -16.34 -3.47 0.69
C PRO A 361 -16.46 -4.33 -0.56
N TYR A 362 -15.35 -4.90 -1.00
CA TYR A 362 -15.40 -6.00 -1.95
C TYR A 362 -15.96 -7.25 -1.25
N THR A 363 -16.92 -7.92 -1.89
CA THR A 363 -17.48 -9.17 -1.40
C THR A 363 -16.50 -10.30 -1.65
N LEU A 364 -15.91 -10.86 -0.58
CA LEU A 364 -15.02 -12.03 -0.68
C LEU A 364 -15.82 -13.26 -1.14
N PRO A 365 -15.56 -13.79 -2.35
CA PRO A 365 -16.40 -14.83 -2.95
C PRO A 365 -16.25 -16.17 -2.24
N LEU A 366 -17.29 -16.99 -2.27
CA LEU A 366 -17.25 -18.38 -1.85
C LEU A 366 -17.35 -19.29 -3.09
N PRO A 367 -16.81 -20.53 -3.05
CA PRO A 367 -17.07 -21.53 -4.07
C PRO A 367 -18.56 -21.73 -4.33
N LYS A 368 -18.96 -21.88 -5.59
CA LYS A 368 -20.38 -21.97 -6.00
C LYS A 368 -21.11 -23.15 -5.39
N ASP A 369 -20.40 -24.26 -5.23
CA ASP A 369 -20.93 -25.51 -4.68
C ASP A 369 -20.97 -25.50 -3.13
N MET A 370 -20.47 -24.44 -2.46
CA MET A 370 -20.69 -24.30 -1.03
C MET A 370 -22.11 -23.81 -0.75
N PRO A 371 -22.89 -24.52 0.09
CA PRO A 371 -24.22 -24.07 0.43
C PRO A 371 -24.15 -22.69 1.09
N ASN A 372 -24.99 -21.75 0.65
CA ASN A 372 -25.31 -20.58 1.46
C ASN A 372 -25.73 -21.10 2.83
N TYR A 373 -25.03 -20.66 3.87
CA TYR A 373 -25.06 -21.27 5.21
C TYR A 373 -26.40 -21.14 5.95
N ASN A 374 -27.48 -20.72 5.27
CA ASN A 374 -28.87 -20.67 5.73
C ASN A 374 -29.66 -21.96 5.47
N ASN A 375 -29.12 -22.97 4.79
CA ASN A 375 -29.82 -24.27 4.65
C ASN A 375 -29.83 -25.13 5.94
N PHE A 376 -29.41 -24.60 7.09
CA PHE A 376 -29.39 -25.31 8.38
C PHE A 376 -30.03 -24.52 9.53
N ALA A 377 -30.93 -23.59 9.24
CA ALA A 377 -31.80 -22.97 10.23
C ALA A 377 -33.26 -23.09 9.78
N ASN A 378 -33.79 -24.30 9.86
CA ASN A 378 -35.20 -24.58 10.10
C ASN A 378 -35.29 -25.69 11.13
#